data_AF-A0A392SIH3-F1
#
_entry.id   AF-A0A392SIH3-F1
#
_cell.length_a   1.000
_cell.length_b   1.000
_cell.length_c   1.000
_cell.angle_alpha   90.00
_cell.angle_beta   90.00
_cell.angle_gamma   90.00
#
_symmetry.space_group_name_H-M   'P 1'
#
loop_
_entity.id
_entity.type
_entity.pdbx_description
1 polymer ?
#
loop_
_entity_poly.entity_id
_entity_poly.type
_entity_poly.pdbx_seq_one_letter_code
_entity_poly.pdbx_strand_id
1 'polypeptide(L)' 'MPGLSKELVEHRLPLRPDKKPVKQLPRRFAPEVMSKIKDEIERLLKSKFIRTA' A
#
# COMPACT_ATOMS: atom_id res chain seq x y z
N MET A 1 13.68 -7.79 -0.08
CA MET A 1 14.35 -8.92 0.61
C MET A 1 15.79 -8.53 0.89
N PRO A 2 16.28 -8.58 2.14
CA PRO A 2 17.67 -8.24 2.44
C PRO A 2 18.60 -9.15 1.63
N GLY A 3 19.61 -8.59 0.97
CA GLY A 3 20.62 -9.36 0.21
C GLY A 3 20.27 -9.69 -1.24
N LEU A 4 19.05 -9.41 -1.72
CA LEU A 4 18.70 -9.55 -3.14
C LEU A 4 18.73 -8.20 -3.87
N SER A 5 19.15 -8.20 -5.14
CA SER A 5 19.13 -7.01 -5.98
C SER A 5 17.70 -6.47 -6.13
N LYS A 6 17.55 -5.15 -6.01
CA LYS A 6 16.26 -4.48 -6.21
C LYS A 6 15.73 -4.68 -7.63
N GLU A 7 16.61 -4.78 -8.62
CA GLU A 7 16.23 -5.03 -10.01
C GLU A 7 15.56 -6.39 -10.21
N LEU A 8 15.89 -7.36 -9.35
CA LEU A 8 15.29 -8.70 -9.36
C LEU A 8 13.96 -8.74 -8.59
N VAL A 9 13.88 -8.03 -7.47
CA VAL A 9 12.78 -8.15 -6.49
C VAL A 9 11.66 -7.13 -6.74
N GLU A 10 11.97 -5.98 -7.32
CA GLU A 10 11.00 -4.90 -7.54
C GLU A 10 10.37 -5.01 -8.93
N HIS A 11 9.04 -5.11 -8.97
CA HIS A 11 8.30 -4.99 -10.23
C HIS A 11 8.13 -3.53 -10.64
N ARG A 12 8.35 -3.25 -11.93
CA ARG A 12 8.07 -1.94 -12.54
C ARG A 12 6.72 -1.99 -13.23
N LEU A 13 5.77 -1.20 -12.74
CA LEU A 13 4.48 -1.02 -13.41
C LEU A 13 4.64 0.02 -14.53
N PRO A 14 4.33 -0.32 -15.80
CA PRO A 14 4.40 0.64 -16.88
C PRO A 14 3.31 1.70 -16.71
N LEU A 15 3.71 2.96 -16.58
CA LEU A 15 2.83 4.11 -16.48
C LEU A 15 2.92 4.95 -17.75
N ARG A 16 1.79 5.55 -18.15
CA ARG A 16 1.77 6.55 -19.22
C ARG A 16 2.42 7.85 -18.72
N PRO A 17 3.43 8.40 -19.41
CA PRO A 17 4.18 9.58 -18.93
C PRO A 17 3.30 10.84 -18.81
N ASP A 18 2.27 10.91 -19.64
CA ASP A 18 1.27 11.98 -19.72
C ASP A 18 0.16 11.88 -18.64
N LYS A 19 0.15 10.83 -17.81
CA LYS A 19 -0.87 10.64 -16.76
C LYS A 19 -0.38 11.16 -15.41
N LYS A 20 -1.16 12.09 -14.84
CA LYS A 20 -0.93 12.66 -13.51
C LYS A 20 -1.51 11.77 -12.40
N PRO A 21 -0.90 11.73 -11.21
CA PRO A 21 -1.48 11.05 -10.05
C PRO A 21 -2.86 11.62 -9.69
N VAL A 22 -3.79 10.75 -9.33
CA VAL A 22 -5.16 11.13 -8.92
C VAL A 22 -5.31 10.91 -7.42
N LYS A 23 -5.58 11.98 -6.67
CA LYS A 23 -5.90 11.90 -5.24
C LYS A 23 -7.38 11.50 -5.07
N GLN A 24 -7.62 10.27 -4.65
CA GLN A 24 -8.97 9.78 -4.36
C GLN A 24 -9.37 10.11 -2.91
N LEU A 25 -10.64 10.46 -2.71
CA LEU A 25 -11.19 10.65 -1.37
C LEU A 25 -11.37 9.30 -0.66
N PRO A 26 -11.09 9.20 0.65
CA PRO A 26 -11.34 7.98 1.41
C PRO A 26 -12.82 7.60 1.36
N ARG A 27 -13.11 6.31 1.18
CA ARG A 27 -14.48 5.80 1.26
C ARG A 27 -14.92 5.64 2.71
N ARG A 28 -16.19 5.96 2.99
CA ARG A 28 -16.82 5.69 4.29
C ARG A 28 -17.28 4.24 4.32
N PHE A 29 -16.91 3.51 5.37
CA PHE A 29 -17.36 2.14 5.62
C PHE A 29 -18.18 2.09 6.90
N ALA A 30 -18.98 1.02 7.06
CA ALA A 30 -19.66 0.75 8.31
C ALA A 30 -18.65 0.60 9.47
N PRO A 31 -19.01 0.98 10.72
CA PRO A 31 -18.09 0.94 11.86
C PRO A 31 -17.43 -0.43 12.09
N GLU A 32 -18.19 -1.51 11.90
CA GLU A 32 -17.70 -2.89 12.05
C GLU A 32 -16.57 -3.22 11.07
N VAL A 33 -16.69 -2.75 9.82
CA VAL A 33 -15.68 -2.95 8.78
C VAL A 33 -14.47 -2.07 9.05
N MET A 34 -14.69 -0.84 9.52
CA MET A 34 -13.60 0.06 9.89
C MET A 34 -12.72 -0.50 11.01
N SER A 35 -13.30 -1.24 11.97
CA SER A 35 -12.52 -1.91 13.02
C SER A 35 -11.59 -2.96 12.40
N LYS A 36 -12.13 -3.85 11.56
CA LYS A 36 -11.34 -4.90 10.90
C LYS A 36 -10.23 -4.33 10.01
N ILE A 37 -10.50 -3.21 9.32
CA ILE A 37 -9.50 -2.52 8.50
C ILE A 37 -8.34 -2.01 9.37
N LYS A 38 -8.63 -1.44 10.55
CA LYS A 38 -7.58 -0.94 11.46
C LYS A 38 -6.70 -2.07 11.97
N ASP A 39 -7.31 -3.19 12.38
CA ASP A 39 -6.58 -4.35 12.88
C ASP A 39 -5.63 -4.92 11.81
N GLU A 40 -6.10 -4.99 10.56
CA GLU A 40 -5.31 -5.46 9.42
C GLU A 40 -4.17 -4.49 9.07
N ILE A 41 -4.42 -3.17 9.11
CA ILE A 41 -3.36 -2.16 8.92
C ILE A 41 -2.26 -2.34 9.97
N GLU A 42 -2.61 -2.56 11.23
CA GLU A 42 -1.62 -2.78 12.29
C GLU A 42 -0.80 -4.05 12.05
N ARG A 43 -1.46 -5.15 11.62
CA ARG A 43 -0.80 -6.40 11.25
C ARG A 43 0.22 -6.21 10.11
N LEU A 44 -0.15 -5.46 9.07
CA LEU A 44 0.72 -5.19 7.91
C LEU A 44 1.86 -4.22 8.21
N LEU A 45 1.65 -3.29 9.15
CA LEU A 45 2.72 -2.40 9.64
C LEU A 45 3.75 -3.18 10.46
N LYS A 46 3.31 -4.06 11.36
CA LYS A 46 4.20 -4.92 12.17
C LYS A 46 5.11 -5.79 11.30
N SER A 47 4.58 -6.30 10.19
CA SER A 47 5.35 -7.10 9.22
C SER A 47 6.20 -6.27 8.24
N LYS A 48 6.18 -4.93 8.34
CA LYS A 48 6.87 -3.99 7.43
C LYS A 48 6.44 -4.15 5.97
N PHE A 49 5.25 -4.69 5.73
CA PHE A 49 4.69 -4.88 4.38
C PHE A 49 4.23 -3.55 3.79
N ILE A 50 3.57 -2.72 4.61
CA ILE A 50 3.24 -1.33 4.28
C ILE A 50 4.10 -0.36 5.10
N ARG A 51 4.18 0.89 4.65
CA ARG A 51 4.93 1.95 5.32
C ARG A 51 4.06 3.20 5.41
N THR A 52 4.20 3.94 6.51
CA THR A 52 3.65 5.28 6.61
C THR A 52 4.38 6.20 5.63
N ALA A 53 3.62 7.07 4.95
CA ALA A 53 4.17 8.07 4.03
C ALA A 53 4.99 9.13 4.77
#